data_AF-A0A954PJ24-F1
#
_entry.id   AF-A0A954PJ24-F1
#
_cell.length_a   1.000
_cell.length_b   1.000
_cell.length_c   1.000
_cell.angle_alpha   90.00
_cell.angle_beta   90.00
_cell.angle_gamma   90.00
#
_symmetry.space_group_name_H-M   'P 1'
#
loop_
_entity.id
_entity.type
_entity.pdbx_description
1 polymer ?
#
loop_
_entity_poly.entity_id
_entity_poly.type
_entity_poly.pdbx_seq_one_letter_code
_entity_poly.pdbx_strand_id
1 'polypeptide(L)'
;MSSPQAATPPEALANRPPRVFRRRSKVHAWLHTLLMVVRRSHLYLGLLLMPWALLYGVTGYLFNHPGHFPDRPLRTFGPSLLEGTPLSSLDGPQGMAEQVVEALNRRFVGSERISLSSAVAAHYSSNFLFAKAELPGKTVQLLLYGNGDGGTVFEQPRSPAPAPAKTAHFAIAPDGGNAAESRVQAGAEARPSHSADATSAASEQPPLPPHRAPLHLEAGLERAAQGSLPLLAKRLGIQLGGEELRLTSVPDLEFSVRSGVEEWTVKYNALAGSIVAAPAPSLPQASSSWRRFLTQMHVAHGYAGQEGARWLWAIVVDVMAFVMVFWGLSGIAMWWQLKRIRPWGTVALCVSLTLALLLGMGMFEAIR
;
A
#
# COMPACT_ATOMS: atom_id res chain seq x y z
N MET A 1 13.32 -86.69 72.46
CA MET A 1 12.06 -86.02 72.08
C MET A 1 12.26 -84.53 72.33
N SER A 2 12.66 -83.80 71.29
CA SER A 2 12.95 -82.36 71.36
C SER A 2 11.96 -81.66 70.43
N SER A 3 11.05 -80.88 71.00
CA SER A 3 10.04 -80.13 70.25
C SER A 3 10.69 -78.99 69.45
N PRO A 4 10.28 -78.74 68.20
CA PRO A 4 10.79 -77.62 67.41
C PRO A 4 10.19 -76.31 67.92
N GLN A 5 11.07 -75.35 68.21
CA GLN A 5 10.74 -74.01 68.67
C GLN A 5 10.22 -73.19 67.47
N ALA A 6 8.94 -72.80 67.52
CA ALA A 6 8.31 -71.98 66.49
C ALA A 6 8.90 -70.57 66.49
N ALA A 7 9.46 -70.14 65.35
CA ALA A 7 10.00 -68.81 65.16
C ALA A 7 8.88 -67.76 65.14
N THR A 8 8.93 -66.81 66.07
CA THR A 8 8.06 -65.63 66.11
C THR A 8 8.38 -64.69 64.93
N PRO A 9 7.36 -64.25 64.16
CA PRO A 9 7.58 -63.31 63.06
C PRO A 9 8.00 -61.92 63.59
N PRO A 10 8.85 -61.17 62.86
CA PRO A 10 9.40 -59.91 63.32
C PRO A 10 8.33 -58.82 63.45
N GLU A 11 8.27 -58.22 64.64
CA GLU A 11 7.35 -57.16 65.11
C GLU A 11 7.42 -55.83 64.31
N ALA A 12 8.30 -55.74 63.32
CA ALA A 12 8.58 -54.51 62.57
C ALA A 12 7.56 -54.14 61.47
N LEU A 13 6.50 -54.93 61.26
CA LEU A 13 5.47 -54.64 60.25
C LEU A 13 4.18 -54.01 60.82
N ALA A 14 3.99 -53.96 62.14
CA ALA A 14 2.73 -53.54 62.75
C ALA A 14 2.48 -52.02 62.76
N ASN A 15 3.52 -51.19 62.63
CA ASN A 15 3.44 -49.72 62.80
C ASN A 15 3.59 -48.91 61.51
N ARG A 16 3.31 -49.48 60.33
CA ARG A 16 3.25 -48.66 59.11
C ARG A 16 1.94 -47.88 59.08
N PRO A 17 1.95 -46.53 59.10
CA PRO A 17 0.72 -45.76 58.99
C PRO A 17 0.01 -46.14 57.69
N PRO A 18 -1.34 -46.19 57.69
CA PRO A 18 -2.10 -46.58 56.52
C PRO A 18 -1.71 -45.67 55.35
N ARG A 19 -1.24 -46.26 54.25
CA ARG A 19 -0.93 -45.52 53.03
C ARG A 19 -2.23 -44.89 52.53
N VAL A 20 -2.43 -43.61 52.82
CA VAL A 20 -3.55 -42.83 52.31
C VAL A 20 -3.35 -42.70 50.80
N PHE A 21 -4.00 -43.58 50.05
CA PHE A 21 -4.09 -43.46 48.59
C PHE A 21 -4.90 -42.19 48.28
N ARG A 22 -4.21 -41.05 48.12
CA ARG A 22 -4.82 -39.85 47.55
C ARG A 22 -5.33 -40.23 46.15
N ARG A 23 -6.65 -40.44 46.03
CA ARG A 23 -7.33 -40.53 44.74
C ARG A 23 -7.02 -39.24 43.98
N ARG A 24 -6.02 -39.27 43.11
CA ARG A 24 -5.84 -38.20 42.11
C ARG A 24 -7.15 -38.11 41.35
N SER A 25 -7.77 -36.93 41.37
CA SER A 25 -9.04 -36.73 40.69
C SER A 25 -8.85 -37.01 39.20
N LYS A 26 -9.83 -37.65 38.56
CA LYS A 26 -9.82 -37.91 37.11
C LYS A 26 -9.59 -36.61 36.30
N VAL A 27 -10.05 -35.48 36.85
CA VAL A 27 -9.84 -34.13 36.31
C VAL A 27 -8.35 -33.78 36.20
N HIS A 28 -7.54 -34.06 37.22
CA HIS A 28 -6.10 -33.77 37.19
C HIS A 28 -5.36 -34.61 36.15
N ALA A 29 -5.74 -35.89 36.00
CA ALA A 29 -5.17 -36.77 34.97
C ALA A 29 -5.49 -36.29 33.55
N TRP A 30 -6.72 -35.82 33.31
CA TRP A 30 -7.13 -35.27 32.02
C TRP A 30 -6.41 -33.95 31.70
N LEU A 31 -6.34 -33.01 32.64
CA LEU A 31 -5.65 -31.72 32.46
C LEU A 31 -4.17 -31.92 32.13
N HIS A 32 -3.50 -32.85 32.80
CA HIS A 32 -2.12 -33.19 32.52
C HIS A 32 -1.93 -33.75 31.09
N THR A 33 -2.82 -34.65 30.65
CA THR A 33 -2.82 -35.16 29.28
C THR A 33 -3.02 -34.02 28.27
N LEU A 34 -3.96 -33.11 28.52
CA LEU A 34 -4.19 -31.94 27.67
C LEU A 34 -2.95 -31.06 27.56
N LEU A 35 -2.31 -30.72 28.68
CA LEU A 35 -1.08 -29.92 28.69
C LEU A 35 0.06 -30.60 27.92
N MET A 36 0.16 -31.94 28.00
CA MET A 36 1.14 -32.70 27.20
C MET A 36 0.85 -32.61 25.70
N VAL A 37 -0.42 -32.67 25.30
CA VAL A 37 -0.83 -32.51 23.89
C VAL A 37 -0.52 -31.09 23.43
N VAL A 38 -0.94 -30.06 24.17
CA VAL A 38 -0.68 -28.65 23.83
C VAL A 38 0.81 -28.39 23.69
N ARG A 39 1.63 -28.88 24.63
CA ARG A 39 3.09 -28.73 24.58
C ARG A 39 3.70 -29.41 23.34
N ARG A 40 3.24 -30.61 22.98
CA ARG A 40 3.71 -31.32 21.78
C ARG A 40 3.26 -30.64 20.50
N SER A 41 2.01 -30.19 20.43
CA SER A 41 1.49 -29.44 19.30
C SER A 41 2.26 -28.14 19.10
N HIS A 42 2.49 -27.37 20.17
CA HIS A 42 3.30 -26.13 20.13
C HIS A 42 4.71 -26.39 19.60
N LEU A 43 5.32 -27.51 20.00
CA LEU A 43 6.65 -27.88 19.51
C LEU A 43 6.67 -28.20 18.02
N TYR A 44 5.81 -29.12 17.57
CA TYR A 44 5.81 -29.54 16.16
C TYR A 44 5.30 -28.45 15.23
N LEU A 45 4.22 -27.76 15.61
CA LEU A 45 3.73 -26.61 14.85
C LEU A 45 4.77 -25.50 14.86
N GLY A 46 5.40 -25.21 16.00
CA GLY A 46 6.46 -24.19 16.11
C GLY A 46 7.61 -24.44 15.14
N LEU A 47 8.09 -25.67 15.04
CA LEU A 47 9.12 -26.05 14.06
C LEU A 47 8.62 -25.98 12.61
N LEU A 48 7.45 -26.57 12.34
CA LEU A 48 6.88 -26.64 11.00
C LEU A 48 6.55 -25.23 10.47
N LEU A 49 6.03 -24.35 11.30
CA LEU A 49 5.62 -23.01 10.90
C LEU A 49 6.72 -21.96 11.11
N MET A 50 7.88 -22.27 11.70
CA MET A 50 8.91 -21.26 11.95
C MET A 50 9.34 -20.52 10.68
N PRO A 51 9.73 -21.19 9.56
CA PRO A 51 10.16 -20.46 8.36
C PRO A 51 9.07 -19.53 7.82
N TRP A 52 7.81 -19.97 7.91
CA TRP A 52 6.63 -19.22 7.49
C TRP A 52 6.34 -18.04 8.40
N ALA A 53 6.34 -18.25 9.73
CA ALA A 53 6.12 -17.21 10.72
C ALA A 53 7.23 -16.15 10.69
N LEU A 54 8.48 -16.56 10.42
CA LEU A 54 9.58 -15.64 10.20
C LEU A 54 9.37 -14.82 8.92
N LEU A 55 9.04 -15.48 7.81
CA LEU A 55 8.76 -14.81 6.54
C LEU A 55 7.61 -13.81 6.69
N TYR A 56 6.46 -14.24 7.21
CA TYR A 56 5.28 -13.38 7.44
C TYR A 56 5.53 -12.28 8.46
N GLY A 57 6.25 -12.58 9.55
CA GLY A 57 6.58 -11.58 10.57
C GLY A 57 7.50 -10.49 10.00
N VAL A 58 8.54 -10.87 9.27
CA VAL A 58 9.47 -9.92 8.65
C VAL A 58 8.80 -9.12 7.54
N THR A 59 8.03 -9.76 6.65
CA THR A 59 7.32 -9.02 5.59
C THR A 59 6.26 -8.10 6.16
N GLY A 60 5.48 -8.53 7.16
CA GLY A 60 4.51 -7.68 7.86
C GLY A 60 5.17 -6.45 8.50
N TYR A 61 6.32 -6.65 9.14
CA TYR A 61 7.13 -5.55 9.66
C TYR A 61 7.60 -4.59 8.55
N LEU A 62 8.17 -5.10 7.46
CA LEU A 62 8.63 -4.27 6.34
C LEU A 62 7.48 -3.52 5.65
N PHE A 63 6.29 -4.12 5.53
CA PHE A 63 5.09 -3.45 5.02
C PHE A 63 4.67 -2.27 5.89
N ASN A 64 4.85 -2.39 7.21
CA ASN A 64 4.50 -1.35 8.17
C ASN A 64 5.59 -0.27 8.28
N HIS A 65 6.83 -0.63 7.95
CA HIS A 65 8.02 0.22 7.98
C HIS A 65 8.67 0.35 6.59
N PRO A 66 8.02 0.98 5.60
CA PRO A 66 8.56 1.11 4.24
C PRO A 66 9.87 1.92 4.18
N GLY A 67 10.18 2.68 5.23
CA GLY A 67 11.45 3.40 5.37
C GLY A 67 12.60 2.55 5.91
N HIS A 68 12.34 1.32 6.39
CA HIS A 68 13.37 0.40 6.88
C HIS A 68 13.85 -0.49 5.74
N PHE A 69 15.17 -0.57 5.55
CA PHE A 69 15.80 -1.31 4.45
C PHE A 69 15.28 -0.90 3.06
N PRO A 70 15.19 0.40 2.73
CA PRO A 70 14.74 0.78 1.42
C PRO A 70 15.76 0.28 0.39
N ASP A 71 15.29 -0.38 -0.67
CA ASP A 71 16.15 -0.82 -1.79
C ASP A 71 16.87 0.36 -2.48
N ARG A 72 16.49 1.59 -2.12
CA ARG A 72 16.94 2.84 -2.74
C ARG A 72 17.14 3.90 -1.66
N PRO A 73 18.09 4.83 -1.86
CA PRO A 73 18.28 5.95 -0.95
C PRO A 73 17.00 6.79 -0.89
N LEU A 74 16.31 6.72 0.25
CA LEU A 74 15.15 7.54 0.58
C LEU A 74 15.63 8.80 1.28
N ARG A 75 15.27 9.98 0.76
CA ARG A 75 15.51 11.25 1.47
C ARG A 75 14.18 11.89 1.80
N THR A 76 13.84 11.90 3.09
CA THR A 76 12.69 12.66 3.59
C THR A 76 13.11 14.10 3.86
N PHE A 77 12.16 15.01 3.73
CA PHE A 77 12.33 16.41 4.13
C PHE A 77 11.10 16.92 4.84
N GLY A 78 11.31 17.85 5.78
CA GLY A 78 10.25 18.44 6.59
C GLY A 78 9.64 19.72 5.99
N PRO A 79 8.75 20.38 6.76
CA PRO A 79 8.00 21.56 6.30
C PRO A 79 8.89 22.77 6.01
N SER A 80 10.09 22.86 6.62
CA SER A 80 11.03 23.95 6.39
C SER A 80 11.48 24.08 4.92
N LEU A 81 11.51 22.98 4.16
CA LEU A 81 11.80 23.05 2.73
C LEU A 81 10.63 23.56 1.90
N LEU A 82 9.41 23.60 2.45
CA LEU A 82 8.22 24.15 1.80
C LEU A 82 8.01 25.63 2.15
N GLU A 83 8.70 26.17 3.16
CA GLU A 83 8.55 27.58 3.57
C GLU A 83 8.77 28.55 2.40
N GLY A 84 7.83 29.46 2.20
CA GLY A 84 7.84 30.43 1.11
C GLY A 84 7.53 29.85 -0.27
N THR A 85 7.12 28.58 -0.35
CA THR A 85 6.56 28.00 -1.59
C THR A 85 5.04 28.13 -1.58
N PRO A 86 4.37 28.21 -2.76
CA PRO A 86 2.91 28.24 -2.83
C PRO A 86 2.21 27.05 -2.14
N LEU A 87 2.87 25.89 -2.02
CA LEU A 87 2.33 24.73 -1.28
C LEU A 87 2.16 25.01 0.22
N SER A 88 2.96 25.90 0.82
CA SER A 88 2.90 26.20 2.25
C SER A 88 1.69 27.05 2.66
N SER A 89 1.05 27.70 1.69
CA SER A 89 -0.11 28.57 1.89
C SER A 89 -1.40 27.98 1.32
N LEU A 90 -1.43 26.66 1.07
CA LEU A 90 -2.62 26.02 0.52
C LEU A 90 -3.75 25.98 1.53
N ASP A 91 -4.93 26.37 1.07
CA ASP A 91 -6.15 26.16 1.82
C ASP A 91 -6.39 24.66 2.02
N GLY A 92 -6.98 24.31 3.17
CA GLY A 92 -7.43 22.95 3.41
C GLY A 92 -8.51 22.51 2.41
N PRO A 93 -8.91 21.22 2.43
CA PRO A 93 -9.89 20.66 1.49
C PRO A 93 -11.18 21.48 1.40
N GLN A 94 -11.63 22.02 2.55
CA GLN A 94 -12.83 22.85 2.64
C GLN A 94 -12.71 24.17 1.86
N GLY A 95 -11.62 24.92 2.06
CA GLY A 95 -11.39 26.17 1.32
C GLY A 95 -11.22 25.92 -0.18
N MET A 96 -10.57 24.81 -0.56
CA MET A 96 -10.49 24.41 -1.97
C MET A 96 -11.88 24.08 -2.55
N ALA A 97 -12.75 23.40 -1.80
CA ALA A 97 -14.12 23.12 -2.25
C ALA A 97 -14.94 24.40 -2.45
N GLU A 98 -14.76 25.39 -1.57
CA GLU A 98 -15.37 26.72 -1.70
C GLU A 98 -14.92 27.41 -2.99
N GLN A 99 -13.62 27.38 -3.29
CA GLN A 99 -13.08 27.94 -4.53
C GLN A 99 -13.63 27.22 -5.78
N VAL A 100 -13.77 25.88 -5.75
CA VAL A 100 -14.38 25.11 -6.85
C VAL A 100 -15.84 25.54 -7.06
N VAL A 101 -16.65 25.60 -5.99
CA VAL A 101 -18.06 26.00 -6.08
C VAL A 101 -18.21 27.44 -6.58
N GLU A 102 -17.36 28.36 -6.11
CA GLU A 102 -17.36 29.74 -6.59
C GLU A 102 -17.01 29.81 -8.09
N ALA A 103 -16.00 29.07 -8.52
CA ALA A 103 -15.60 29.02 -9.93
C ALA A 103 -16.69 28.40 -10.82
N LEU A 104 -17.38 27.36 -10.35
CA LEU A 104 -18.55 26.78 -11.04
C LEU A 104 -19.70 27.78 -11.15
N ASN A 105 -20.08 28.45 -10.06
CA ASN A 105 -21.15 29.44 -10.06
C ASN A 105 -20.83 30.64 -10.98
N ARG A 106 -19.56 31.06 -11.06
CA ARG A 106 -19.11 32.10 -12.01
C ARG A 106 -19.19 31.63 -13.47
N ARG A 107 -18.93 30.36 -13.72
CA ARG A 107 -18.90 29.78 -15.06
C ARG A 107 -20.30 29.53 -15.64
N PHE A 108 -21.26 29.16 -14.79
CA PHE A 108 -22.63 28.84 -15.19
C PHE A 108 -23.62 29.92 -14.74
N VAL A 109 -23.40 31.17 -15.17
CA VAL A 109 -24.30 32.30 -14.89
C VAL A 109 -25.68 32.02 -15.48
N GLY A 110 -26.73 32.14 -14.66
CA GLY A 110 -28.12 31.92 -15.06
C GLY A 110 -28.65 30.49 -14.81
N SER A 111 -27.78 29.56 -14.43
CA SER A 111 -28.20 28.27 -13.86
C SER A 111 -28.53 28.39 -12.37
N GLU A 112 -29.13 27.35 -11.80
CA GLU A 112 -29.37 27.27 -10.36
C GLU A 112 -28.06 27.38 -9.58
N ARG A 113 -28.04 28.19 -8.52
CA ARG A 113 -26.83 28.37 -7.72
C ARG A 113 -26.55 27.13 -6.90
N ILE A 114 -25.29 26.70 -6.95
CA ILE A 114 -24.79 25.57 -6.19
C ILE A 114 -24.19 26.11 -4.88
N SER A 115 -24.46 25.43 -3.76
CA SER A 115 -23.87 25.73 -2.45
C SER A 115 -23.26 24.49 -1.83
N LEU A 116 -22.23 24.63 -1.00
CA LEU A 116 -21.67 23.49 -0.29
C LEU A 116 -22.68 22.92 0.70
N SER A 117 -22.80 21.59 0.71
CA SER A 117 -23.61 20.87 1.71
C SER A 117 -22.69 20.29 2.78
N SER A 118 -23.18 20.26 4.02
CA SER A 118 -22.50 19.60 5.14
C SER A 118 -22.71 18.08 5.18
N ALA A 119 -23.43 17.50 4.20
CA ALA A 119 -23.72 16.07 4.15
C ALA A 119 -22.43 15.21 4.11
N VAL A 120 -21.43 15.66 3.34
CA VAL A 120 -20.07 15.06 3.32
C VAL A 120 -19.06 16.20 3.38
N ALA A 121 -18.23 16.19 4.43
CA ALA A 121 -17.13 17.14 4.56
C ALA A 121 -16.13 16.99 3.41
N ALA A 122 -15.63 18.12 2.92
CA ALA A 122 -14.63 18.14 1.87
C ALA A 122 -13.36 17.40 2.34
N HIS A 123 -12.87 16.47 1.53
CA HIS A 123 -11.64 15.75 1.80
C HIS A 123 -10.91 15.40 0.50
N TYR A 124 -9.59 15.22 0.59
CA TYR A 124 -8.82 14.68 -0.51
C TYR A 124 -8.87 13.15 -0.49
N SER A 125 -8.94 12.53 -1.67
CA SER A 125 -8.93 11.07 -1.81
C SER A 125 -7.61 10.43 -1.35
N SER A 126 -6.52 11.21 -1.34
CA SER A 126 -5.25 10.86 -0.71
C SER A 126 -4.51 12.10 -0.21
N ASN A 127 -3.50 11.92 0.64
CA ASN A 127 -2.68 13.02 1.16
C ASN A 127 -1.37 13.21 0.38
N PHE A 128 -1.26 12.66 -0.83
CA PHE A 128 0.01 12.62 -1.56
C PHE A 128 -0.10 13.26 -2.94
N LEU A 129 0.85 14.12 -3.28
CA LEU A 129 1.10 14.57 -4.64
C LEU A 129 2.38 13.92 -5.15
N PHE A 130 2.40 13.57 -6.44
CA PHE A 130 3.55 12.92 -7.06
C PHE A 130 4.06 13.80 -8.19
N ALA A 131 5.36 14.10 -8.16
CA ALA A 131 6.07 14.69 -9.28
C ALA A 131 7.23 13.79 -9.70
N LYS A 132 7.59 13.82 -10.98
CA LYS A 132 8.65 13.00 -11.58
C LYS A 132 9.49 13.84 -12.54
N ALA A 133 10.80 13.63 -12.53
CA ALA A 133 11.73 14.11 -13.55
C ALA A 133 12.56 12.92 -14.06
N GLU A 134 12.80 12.89 -15.36
CA GLU A 134 13.68 11.91 -16.00
C GLU A 134 15.01 12.56 -16.33
N LEU A 135 16.05 12.27 -15.54
CA LEU A 135 17.39 12.80 -15.74
C LEU A 135 18.26 11.79 -16.51
N PRO A 136 19.40 12.21 -17.09
CA PRO A 136 20.38 11.29 -17.66
C PRO A 136 20.81 10.24 -16.62
N GLY A 137 20.48 8.97 -16.88
CA GLY A 137 20.86 7.83 -16.02
C GLY A 137 20.01 7.62 -14.76
N LYS A 138 19.08 8.52 -14.40
CA LYS A 138 18.20 8.34 -13.23
C LYS A 138 16.84 9.02 -13.37
N THR A 139 15.82 8.44 -12.78
CA THR A 139 14.50 9.03 -12.57
C THR A 139 14.43 9.53 -11.14
N VAL A 140 14.03 10.79 -10.95
CA VAL A 140 13.74 11.36 -9.63
C VAL A 140 12.23 11.43 -9.47
N GLN A 141 11.70 10.84 -8.40
CA GLN A 141 10.31 10.97 -8.01
C GLN A 141 10.23 11.72 -6.69
N LEU A 142 9.29 12.65 -6.61
CA LEU A 142 9.03 13.48 -5.45
C LEU A 142 7.60 13.20 -4.99
N LEU A 143 7.47 12.71 -3.76
CA LEU A 143 6.21 12.55 -3.05
C LEU A 143 6.06 13.75 -2.10
N LEU A 144 5.02 14.56 -2.27
CA LEU A 144 4.72 15.69 -1.40
C LEU A 144 3.50 15.37 -0.55
N TYR A 145 3.54 15.72 0.74
CA TYR A 145 2.39 15.58 1.61
C TYR A 145 1.45 16.78 1.42
N GLY A 146 0.18 16.53 1.10
CA GLY A 146 -0.83 17.55 0.81
C GLY A 146 -1.22 18.43 2.00
N ASN A 147 -0.73 18.11 3.20
CA ASN A 147 -0.88 18.92 4.40
C ASN A 147 0.30 19.88 4.65
N GLY A 148 1.32 19.88 3.80
CA GLY A 148 2.47 20.77 3.93
C GLY A 148 3.55 20.30 4.91
N ASP A 149 3.49 19.07 5.41
CA ASP A 149 4.48 18.53 6.37
C ASP A 149 5.83 18.16 5.72
N GLY A 150 5.99 18.40 4.43
CA GLY A 150 7.18 18.07 3.67
C GLY A 150 6.92 17.00 2.62
N GLY A 151 7.84 16.04 2.51
CA GLY A 151 7.76 15.02 1.49
C GLY A 151 8.95 14.06 1.48
N THR A 152 9.01 13.26 0.43
CA THR A 152 10.04 12.24 0.22
C THR A 152 10.54 12.27 -1.21
N VAL A 153 11.86 12.21 -1.37
CA VAL A 153 12.54 12.09 -2.66
C VAL A 153 13.00 10.65 -2.85
N PHE A 154 12.68 10.10 -4.02
CA PHE A 154 13.14 8.80 -4.48
C PHE A 154 14.01 9.01 -5.72
N GLU A 155 15.23 8.48 -5.69
CA GLU A 155 16.08 8.39 -6.88
C GLU A 155 16.13 6.93 -7.34
N GLN A 156 15.76 6.69 -8.59
CA GLN A 156 15.84 5.38 -9.21
C GLN A 156 16.79 5.46 -10.41
N PRO A 157 17.78 4.57 -10.54
CA PRO A 157 18.53 4.44 -11.79
C PRO A 157 17.56 4.27 -12.95
N ARG A 158 17.76 4.98 -14.05
CA ARG A 158 16.89 4.85 -15.21
C ARG A 158 17.04 3.41 -15.69
N SER A 159 16.01 2.59 -15.52
CA SER A 159 15.99 1.29 -16.16
C SER A 159 16.20 1.53 -17.66
N PRO A 160 17.15 0.85 -18.32
CA PRO A 160 17.28 0.96 -19.75
C PRO A 160 15.90 0.73 -20.35
N ALA A 161 15.49 1.62 -21.26
CA ALA A 161 14.22 1.44 -21.96
C ALA A 161 14.19 -0.02 -22.44
N PRO A 162 13.13 -0.79 -22.15
CA PRO A 162 13.07 -2.18 -22.58
C PRO A 162 13.40 -2.17 -24.07
N ALA A 163 14.45 -2.90 -24.45
CA ALA A 163 14.82 -3.03 -25.85
C ALA A 163 13.53 -3.37 -26.60
N PRO A 164 13.25 -2.74 -27.77
CA PRO A 164 11.99 -2.95 -28.47
C PRO A 164 11.73 -4.44 -28.51
N ALA A 165 10.66 -4.86 -27.82
CA ALA A 165 10.38 -6.27 -27.61
C ALA A 165 10.43 -6.89 -29.00
N LYS A 166 11.39 -7.79 -29.22
CA LYS A 166 11.60 -8.39 -30.53
C LYS A 166 10.29 -9.10 -30.83
N THR A 167 9.43 -8.48 -31.62
CA THR A 167 8.12 -9.01 -31.94
C THR A 167 8.41 -10.34 -32.57
N ALA A 168 7.99 -11.42 -31.92
CA ALA A 168 8.19 -12.73 -32.48
C ALA A 168 7.56 -12.72 -33.88
N HIS A 169 8.19 -13.37 -34.85
CA HIS A 169 7.69 -13.36 -36.24
C HIS A 169 6.28 -13.96 -36.38
N PHE A 170 5.79 -14.62 -35.32
CA PHE A 170 4.45 -15.18 -35.17
C PHE A 170 3.52 -14.33 -34.29
N ALA A 171 3.95 -13.18 -33.77
CA ALA A 171 3.12 -12.31 -32.97
C ALA A 171 2.08 -11.61 -33.87
N ILE A 172 0.84 -12.07 -33.78
CA ILE A 172 -0.32 -11.44 -34.40
C ILE A 172 -0.80 -10.34 -33.44
N ALA A 173 -0.86 -9.09 -33.90
CA ALA A 173 -1.35 -7.98 -33.09
C ALA A 173 -2.83 -8.22 -32.70
N PRO A 174 -3.25 -7.92 -31.46
CA PRO A 174 -4.59 -8.22 -30.97
C PRO A 174 -5.70 -7.42 -31.66
N ASP A 175 -5.37 -6.33 -32.35
CA ASP A 175 -6.29 -5.62 -33.22
C ASP A 175 -5.85 -5.79 -34.66
N GLY A 176 -6.66 -6.52 -35.45
CA GLY A 176 -6.49 -6.77 -36.88
C GLY A 176 -6.62 -5.52 -37.76
N GLY A 177 -5.86 -4.48 -37.45
CA GLY A 177 -5.79 -3.22 -38.19
C GLY A 177 -4.62 -3.21 -39.16
N ASN A 178 -4.93 -3.31 -40.44
CA ASN A 178 -4.03 -3.21 -41.61
C ASN A 178 -2.96 -2.12 -41.49
N ALA A 179 -1.71 -2.48 -41.20
CA ALA A 179 -0.59 -1.53 -41.19
C ALA A 179 0.65 -2.01 -41.98
N ALA A 180 0.50 -2.97 -42.90
CA ALA A 180 1.66 -3.51 -43.64
C ALA A 180 1.50 -3.66 -45.17
N GLU A 181 0.41 -3.18 -45.79
CA GLU A 181 0.18 -3.39 -47.23
C GLU A 181 0.02 -2.11 -48.08
N SER A 182 0.54 -0.96 -47.65
CA SER A 182 0.54 0.25 -48.50
C SER A 182 1.89 0.96 -48.56
N ARG A 183 2.99 0.21 -48.76
CA ARG A 183 4.30 0.83 -49.03
C ARG A 183 5.18 0.15 -50.07
N VAL A 184 4.60 -0.57 -51.03
CA VAL A 184 5.33 -1.06 -52.21
C VAL A 184 4.47 -0.96 -53.47
N GLN A 185 4.02 0.23 -53.86
CA GLN A 185 3.75 0.56 -55.27
C GLN A 185 3.43 2.05 -55.42
N ALA A 186 4.45 2.85 -55.76
CA ALA A 186 4.31 4.11 -56.50
C ALA A 186 5.72 4.65 -56.79
N GLY A 187 6.42 3.98 -57.70
CA GLY A 187 7.49 4.60 -58.47
C GLY A 187 6.94 5.03 -59.82
N ALA A 188 7.36 6.22 -60.27
CA ALA A 188 7.15 6.83 -61.59
C ALA A 188 5.79 7.51 -61.85
N GLU A 189 5.75 8.84 -61.63
CA GLU A 189 5.67 9.80 -62.75
C GLU A 189 5.90 11.23 -62.25
N ALA A 190 6.84 11.91 -62.89
CA ALA A 190 7.18 13.31 -62.65
C ALA A 190 6.18 14.23 -63.36
N ARG A 191 5.66 15.27 -62.69
CA ARG A 191 5.19 16.52 -63.32
C ARG A 191 5.21 17.71 -62.34
N PRO A 192 5.29 18.95 -62.86
CA PRO A 192 6.08 20.02 -62.25
C PRO A 192 5.30 20.94 -61.30
N SER A 193 6.12 21.67 -60.54
CA SER A 193 5.85 22.83 -59.71
C SER A 193 4.80 23.81 -60.23
N HIS A 194 3.82 24.10 -59.38
CA HIS A 194 3.17 25.41 -59.32
C HIS A 194 3.27 25.95 -57.89
N SER A 195 4.01 27.05 -57.78
CA SER A 195 4.00 27.98 -56.66
C SER A 195 2.61 28.63 -56.53
N ALA A 196 2.02 28.59 -55.35
CA ALA A 196 1.05 29.58 -54.90
C ALA A 196 1.09 29.66 -53.38
N ASP A 197 1.28 30.88 -52.89
CA ASP A 197 1.20 31.31 -51.51
C ASP A 197 -0.02 30.72 -50.77
N ALA A 198 0.22 30.17 -49.59
CA ALA A 198 -0.81 29.96 -48.59
C ALA A 198 -0.23 30.21 -47.19
N THR A 199 -0.38 31.46 -46.78
CA THR A 199 -0.33 31.96 -45.40
C THR A 199 -0.84 30.93 -44.39
N SER A 200 -0.01 30.72 -43.36
CA SER A 200 -0.31 30.01 -42.11
C SER A 200 -1.51 30.65 -41.40
N ALA A 201 -2.72 30.17 -41.72
CA ALA A 201 -3.90 30.39 -40.91
C ALA A 201 -3.90 29.35 -39.78
N ALA A 202 -3.51 29.78 -38.58
CA ALA A 202 -3.79 29.08 -37.35
C ALA A 202 -5.28 28.75 -37.34
N SER A 203 -5.61 27.46 -37.38
CA SER A 203 -6.99 27.01 -37.28
C SER A 203 -7.46 27.27 -35.87
N GLU A 204 -8.15 28.40 -35.65
CA GLU A 204 -8.94 28.64 -34.45
C GLU A 204 -9.99 27.53 -34.35
N GLN A 205 -9.72 26.53 -33.50
CA GLN A 205 -10.76 25.62 -33.06
C GLN A 205 -11.83 26.45 -32.35
N PRO A 206 -13.13 26.27 -32.69
CA PRO A 206 -14.20 26.99 -32.02
C PRO A 206 -14.15 26.71 -30.51
N PRO A 207 -14.44 27.71 -29.67
CA PRO A 207 -14.37 27.56 -28.22
C PRO A 207 -15.25 26.40 -27.76
N LEU A 208 -14.66 25.46 -27.01
CA LEU A 208 -15.38 24.33 -26.45
C LEU A 208 -16.58 24.83 -25.64
N PRO A 209 -17.72 24.11 -25.65
CA PRO A 209 -18.86 24.45 -24.82
C PRO A 209 -18.44 24.60 -23.34
N PRO A 210 -19.06 25.51 -22.58
CA PRO A 210 -18.70 25.76 -21.19
C PRO A 210 -18.93 24.57 -20.25
N HIS A 211 -19.53 23.47 -20.68
CA HIS A 211 -19.58 22.22 -19.89
C HIS A 211 -18.44 21.23 -20.20
N ARG A 212 -17.61 21.48 -21.23
CA ARG A 212 -16.51 20.60 -21.66
C ARG A 212 -15.12 21.15 -21.40
N ALA A 213 -14.95 22.45 -21.20
CA ALA A 213 -13.63 23.00 -20.87
C ALA A 213 -13.19 22.58 -19.45
N PRO A 214 -11.91 22.32 -19.19
CA PRO A 214 -11.44 22.01 -17.84
C PRO A 214 -11.61 23.23 -16.91
N LEU A 215 -11.75 22.98 -15.61
CA LEU A 215 -11.80 24.01 -14.57
C LEU A 215 -10.47 24.02 -13.81
N HIS A 216 -9.58 24.94 -14.15
CA HIS A 216 -8.32 25.16 -13.43
C HIS A 216 -8.44 26.38 -12.51
N LEU A 217 -8.29 26.17 -11.20
CA LEU A 217 -8.34 27.24 -10.21
C LEU A 217 -7.03 28.03 -10.16
N GLU A 218 -7.11 29.37 -10.12
CA GLU A 218 -5.93 30.27 -10.07
C GLU A 218 -5.01 29.96 -8.89
N ALA A 219 -5.57 29.70 -7.71
CA ALA A 219 -4.86 29.28 -6.51
C ALA A 219 -5.01 27.76 -6.23
N GLY A 220 -5.18 26.95 -7.29
CA GLY A 220 -5.41 25.52 -7.17
C GLY A 220 -4.19 24.72 -6.68
N LEU A 221 -4.47 23.57 -6.07
CA LEU A 221 -3.47 22.60 -5.59
C LEU A 221 -2.42 22.25 -6.65
N GLU A 222 -2.85 22.04 -7.90
CA GLU A 222 -1.97 21.76 -9.05
C GLU A 222 -0.95 22.88 -9.29
N ARG A 223 -1.43 24.12 -9.46
CA ARG A 223 -0.57 25.29 -9.69
C ARG A 223 0.37 25.55 -8.52
N ALA A 224 -0.13 25.43 -7.29
CA ALA A 224 0.68 25.60 -6.10
C ALA A 224 1.81 24.55 -6.05
N ALA A 225 1.48 23.29 -6.34
CA ALA A 225 2.46 22.22 -6.44
C ALA A 225 3.50 22.53 -7.53
N GLN A 226 3.05 22.81 -8.75
CA GLN A 226 3.93 23.06 -9.89
C GLN A 226 4.82 24.29 -9.70
N GLY A 227 4.31 25.37 -9.11
CA GLY A 227 5.10 26.55 -8.74
C GLY A 227 6.12 26.30 -7.63
N SER A 228 5.92 25.26 -6.80
CA SER A 228 6.83 24.89 -5.72
C SER A 228 7.96 23.97 -6.17
N LEU A 229 7.76 23.19 -7.26
CA LEU A 229 8.73 22.19 -7.72
C LEU A 229 10.13 22.75 -8.04
N PRO A 230 10.30 23.90 -8.71
CA PRO A 230 11.63 24.45 -9.00
C PRO A 230 12.41 24.84 -7.74
N LEU A 231 11.72 25.46 -6.77
CA LEU A 231 12.32 25.85 -5.49
C LEU A 231 12.72 24.62 -4.67
N LEU A 232 11.87 23.60 -4.66
CA LEU A 232 12.15 22.33 -4.00
C LEU A 232 13.32 21.60 -4.64
N ALA A 233 13.37 21.50 -5.98
CA ALA A 233 14.49 20.89 -6.69
C ALA A 233 15.81 21.57 -6.34
N LYS A 234 15.82 22.92 -6.32
CA LYS A 234 17.00 23.70 -5.93
C LYS A 234 17.40 23.44 -4.48
N ARG A 235 16.47 23.46 -3.53
CA ARG A 235 16.73 23.23 -2.10
C ARG A 235 17.18 21.81 -1.80
N LEU A 236 16.65 20.83 -2.52
CA LEU A 236 17.03 19.42 -2.42
C LEU A 236 18.36 19.11 -3.13
N GLY A 237 18.94 20.08 -3.83
CA GLY A 237 20.18 19.91 -4.60
C GLY A 237 20.01 18.99 -5.82
N ILE A 238 18.80 18.86 -6.35
CA ILE A 238 18.51 18.06 -7.53
C ILE A 238 18.93 18.87 -8.76
N GLN A 239 20.00 18.45 -9.41
CA GLN A 239 20.45 19.05 -10.66
C GLN A 239 19.57 18.54 -11.81
N LEU A 240 18.61 19.35 -12.23
CA LEU A 240 17.65 18.94 -13.25
C LEU A 240 18.24 18.92 -14.69
N GLY A 241 19.40 19.53 -14.93
CA GLY A 241 20.09 19.43 -16.23
C GLY A 241 19.28 19.94 -17.43
N GLY A 242 18.33 20.86 -17.21
CA GLY A 242 17.41 21.37 -18.23
C GLY A 242 16.05 20.66 -18.29
N GLU A 243 15.89 19.55 -17.58
CA GLU A 243 14.59 18.90 -17.40
C GLU A 243 13.76 19.61 -16.32
N GLU A 244 12.45 19.36 -16.31
CA GLU A 244 11.55 19.88 -15.28
C GLU A 244 10.89 18.74 -14.51
N LEU A 245 10.71 18.94 -13.20
CA LEU A 245 9.83 18.07 -12.41
C LEU A 245 8.40 18.28 -12.89
N ARG A 246 7.79 17.22 -13.44
CA ARG A 246 6.41 17.23 -13.89
C ARG A 246 5.52 16.60 -12.84
N LEU A 247 4.44 17.28 -12.50
CA LEU A 247 3.42 16.73 -11.62
C LEU A 247 2.71 15.59 -12.36
N THR A 248 2.77 14.38 -11.82
CA THR A 248 2.19 13.17 -12.45
C THR A 248 0.87 12.77 -11.81
N SER A 249 0.64 13.12 -10.55
CA SER A 249 -0.61 12.81 -9.85
C SER A 249 -0.88 13.81 -8.73
N VAL A 250 -2.15 14.18 -8.60
CA VAL A 250 -2.70 15.06 -7.57
C VAL A 250 -3.94 14.34 -7.00
N PRO A 251 -4.20 14.40 -5.68
CA PRO A 251 -5.38 13.78 -5.13
C PRO A 251 -6.64 14.47 -5.65
N ASP A 252 -7.70 13.68 -5.78
CA ASP A 252 -9.02 14.21 -6.11
C ASP A 252 -9.63 14.85 -4.87
N LEU A 253 -10.33 15.96 -5.05
CA LEU A 253 -11.12 16.60 -3.99
C LEU A 253 -12.56 16.09 -4.07
N GLU A 254 -13.06 15.52 -2.98
CA GLU A 254 -14.43 15.00 -2.86
C GLU A 254 -15.22 15.79 -1.81
N PHE A 255 -16.41 16.26 -2.17
CA PHE A 255 -17.27 17.07 -1.32
C PHE A 255 -18.73 17.00 -1.76
N SER A 256 -19.65 17.42 -0.89
CA SER A 256 -21.08 17.51 -1.25
C SER A 256 -21.50 18.93 -1.58
N VAL A 257 -22.39 19.05 -2.56
CA VAL A 257 -23.04 20.31 -2.94
C VAL A 257 -24.55 20.13 -2.99
N ARG A 258 -25.28 21.23 -2.86
CA ARG A 258 -26.72 21.31 -3.05
C ARG A 258 -27.03 22.22 -4.22
N SER A 259 -27.84 21.73 -5.16
CA SER A 259 -28.46 22.50 -6.24
C SER A 259 -29.97 22.37 -6.06
N GLY A 260 -30.60 23.44 -5.56
CA GLY A 260 -32.02 23.42 -5.24
C GLY A 260 -32.36 22.47 -4.10
N VAL A 261 -33.16 21.46 -4.39
CA VAL A 261 -33.60 20.41 -3.44
C VAL A 261 -32.69 19.18 -3.49
N GLU A 262 -31.90 19.03 -4.56
CA GLU A 262 -31.06 17.85 -4.76
C GLU A 262 -29.67 18.04 -4.17
N GLU A 263 -29.15 16.99 -3.54
CA GLU A 263 -27.77 16.92 -3.09
C GLU A 263 -26.95 16.09 -4.07
N TRP A 264 -25.71 16.51 -4.29
CA TRP A 264 -24.78 15.91 -5.22
C TRP A 264 -23.45 15.69 -4.53
N THR A 265 -22.82 14.54 -4.78
CA THR A 265 -21.41 14.32 -4.44
C THR A 265 -20.56 14.70 -5.63
N VAL A 266 -19.64 15.63 -5.43
CA VAL A 266 -18.76 16.18 -6.45
C VAL A 266 -17.35 15.66 -6.21
N LYS A 267 -16.73 15.19 -7.29
CA LYS A 267 -15.34 14.79 -7.36
C LYS A 267 -14.61 15.69 -8.35
N TYR A 268 -13.62 16.44 -7.87
CA TYR A 268 -12.81 17.35 -8.66
C TYR A 268 -11.38 16.84 -8.78
N ASN A 269 -10.91 16.65 -10.02
CA ASN A 269 -9.52 16.33 -10.30
C ASN A 269 -8.77 17.62 -10.68
N ALA A 270 -7.89 18.08 -9.80
CA ALA A 270 -7.18 19.35 -10.00
C ALA A 270 -6.18 19.31 -11.18
N LEU A 271 -5.62 18.14 -11.50
CA LEU A 271 -4.66 17.99 -12.59
C LEU A 271 -5.32 18.05 -13.99
N ALA A 272 -6.47 17.38 -14.14
CA ALA A 272 -7.24 17.38 -15.38
C ALA A 272 -8.23 18.56 -15.47
N GLY A 273 -8.48 19.26 -14.36
CA GLY A 273 -9.57 20.22 -14.23
C GLY A 273 -10.96 19.59 -14.43
N SER A 274 -11.09 18.27 -14.30
CA SER A 274 -12.35 17.57 -14.54
C SER A 274 -13.21 17.50 -13.28
N ILE A 275 -14.52 17.58 -13.47
CA ILE A 275 -15.50 17.50 -12.40
C ILE A 275 -16.50 16.41 -12.75
N VAL A 276 -16.70 15.48 -11.81
CA VAL A 276 -17.74 14.46 -11.89
C VAL A 276 -18.69 14.68 -10.74
N ALA A 277 -19.97 14.92 -11.03
CA ALA A 277 -21.02 15.01 -10.04
C ALA A 277 -21.95 13.81 -10.17
N ALA A 278 -22.28 13.19 -9.04
CA ALA A 278 -23.26 12.13 -8.95
C ALA A 278 -24.33 12.50 -7.91
N PRO A 279 -25.60 12.10 -8.09
CA PRO A 279 -26.62 12.33 -7.06
C PRO A 279 -26.13 11.75 -5.73
N ALA A 280 -26.21 12.54 -4.66
CA ALA A 280 -25.86 12.05 -3.34
C ALA A 280 -26.78 10.86 -3.04
N PRO A 281 -26.23 9.70 -2.62
CA PRO A 281 -27.05 8.52 -2.39
C PRO A 281 -28.14 8.83 -1.37
N SER A 282 -29.40 8.70 -1.78
CA SER A 282 -30.55 8.81 -0.89
C SER A 282 -30.49 7.66 0.12
N LEU A 283 -29.93 7.93 1.30
CA LEU A 283 -29.60 6.96 2.35
C LEU A 283 -28.46 5.99 1.97
N PRO A 284 -27.50 5.73 2.87
CA PRO A 284 -26.35 4.90 2.55
C PRO A 284 -26.78 3.44 2.41
N GLN A 285 -26.94 2.94 1.19
CA GLN A 285 -26.63 1.54 0.90
C GLN A 285 -25.10 1.35 0.84
N ALA A 286 -24.39 1.88 1.83
CA ALA A 286 -23.15 1.26 2.24
C ALA A 286 -23.55 -0.05 2.92
N SER A 287 -23.83 -1.08 2.13
CA SER A 287 -23.49 -2.41 2.62
C SER A 287 -21.97 -2.39 2.73
N SER A 288 -21.48 -1.91 3.88
CA SER A 288 -20.10 -2.05 4.30
C SER A 288 -19.86 -3.55 4.36
N SER A 289 -19.51 -4.13 3.22
CA SER A 289 -19.26 -5.55 3.13
C SER A 289 -18.16 -5.81 4.13
N TRP A 290 -18.45 -6.59 5.16
CA TRP A 290 -17.51 -6.93 6.21
C TRP A 290 -16.18 -7.43 5.61
N ARG A 291 -16.27 -8.13 4.47
CA ARG A 291 -15.12 -8.47 3.63
C ARG A 291 -14.30 -7.25 3.23
N ARG A 292 -14.89 -6.23 2.58
CA ARG A 292 -14.16 -5.02 2.14
C ARG A 292 -13.54 -4.29 3.33
N PHE A 293 -14.28 -4.15 4.43
CA PHE A 293 -13.76 -3.53 5.64
C PHE A 293 -12.57 -4.31 6.22
N LEU A 294 -12.69 -5.62 6.42
CA LEU A 294 -11.59 -6.45 6.92
C LEU A 294 -10.41 -6.48 5.96
N THR A 295 -10.64 -6.51 4.64
CA THR A 295 -9.56 -6.44 3.65
C THR A 295 -8.86 -5.08 3.70
N GLN A 296 -9.61 -3.98 3.82
CA GLN A 296 -9.03 -2.65 3.96
C GLN A 296 -8.26 -2.50 5.28
N MET A 297 -8.77 -3.05 6.38
CA MET A 297 -8.06 -3.07 7.66
C MET A 297 -6.79 -3.93 7.58
N HIS A 298 -6.85 -5.08 6.92
CA HIS A 298 -5.69 -5.96 6.74
C HIS A 298 -4.60 -5.35 5.86
N VAL A 299 -4.98 -4.57 4.84
CA VAL A 299 -4.07 -3.84 3.94
C VAL A 299 -3.77 -2.42 4.47
N ALA A 300 -4.38 -2.00 5.57
CA ALA A 300 -4.02 -0.75 6.23
C ALA A 300 -2.72 -0.98 7.01
N HIS A 301 -1.62 -0.48 6.47
CA HIS A 301 -0.30 -0.52 7.08
C HIS A 301 0.37 0.86 7.01
N GLY A 302 1.44 1.05 7.78
CA GLY A 302 2.24 2.25 7.82
C GLY A 302 1.92 3.17 8.99
N TYR A 303 2.98 3.74 9.55
CA TYR A 303 2.89 4.85 10.50
C TYR A 303 2.57 6.13 9.72
N ALA A 304 1.28 6.46 9.62
CA ALA A 304 0.89 7.80 9.21
C ALA A 304 1.45 8.78 10.26
N GLY A 305 2.02 9.91 9.84
CA GLY A 305 2.67 10.89 10.74
C GLY A 305 1.75 11.54 11.78
N GLN A 306 0.49 11.10 11.89
CA GLN A 306 -0.48 11.56 12.88
C GLN A 306 -0.83 10.42 13.84
N GLU A 307 -0.81 10.73 15.14
CA GLU A 307 -1.26 9.83 16.21
C GLU A 307 -2.77 9.61 16.07
N GLY A 308 -3.19 8.38 15.74
CA GLY A 308 -4.59 8.03 15.53
C GLY A 308 -4.84 6.54 15.44
N ALA A 309 -6.05 6.13 15.09
CA ALA A 309 -6.43 4.70 15.02
C ALA A 309 -5.53 3.89 14.06
N ARG A 310 -5.07 4.50 12.96
CA ARG A 310 -4.13 3.86 12.02
C ARG A 310 -2.75 3.62 12.62
N TRP A 311 -2.25 4.58 13.42
CA TRP A 311 -0.98 4.44 14.14
C TRP A 311 -1.07 3.34 15.21
N LEU A 312 -2.16 3.29 15.97
CA LEU A 312 -2.40 2.22 16.94
C LEU A 312 -2.51 0.85 16.24
N TRP A 313 -3.20 0.80 15.10
CA TRP A 313 -3.29 -0.41 14.30
C TRP A 313 -1.93 -0.89 13.80
N ALA A 314 -1.07 0.01 13.34
CA ALA A 314 0.31 -0.29 12.96
C ALA A 314 1.09 -0.96 14.12
N ILE A 315 0.93 -0.47 15.36
CA ILE A 315 1.54 -1.09 16.54
C ILE A 315 0.99 -2.51 16.78
N VAL A 316 -0.32 -2.70 16.67
CA VAL A 316 -0.93 -4.03 16.84
C VAL A 316 -0.37 -5.03 15.82
N VAL A 317 -0.18 -4.59 14.57
CA VAL A 317 0.43 -5.42 13.52
C VAL A 317 1.89 -5.77 13.86
N ASP A 318 2.69 -4.82 14.32
CA ASP A 318 4.08 -5.06 14.73
C ASP A 318 4.19 -6.03 15.92
N VAL A 319 3.33 -5.87 16.93
CA VAL A 319 3.25 -6.78 18.08
C VAL A 319 2.87 -8.19 17.61
N MET A 320 1.91 -8.32 16.69
CA MET A 320 1.52 -9.61 16.14
C MET A 320 2.68 -10.27 15.37
N ALA A 321 3.40 -9.50 14.54
CA ALA A 321 4.58 -9.98 13.83
C ALA A 321 5.64 -10.51 14.80
N PHE A 322 5.93 -9.74 15.87
CA PHE A 322 6.86 -10.17 16.92
C PHE A 322 6.40 -11.45 17.62
N VAL A 323 5.12 -11.55 17.99
CA VAL A 323 4.55 -12.74 18.65
C VAL A 323 4.64 -13.98 17.75
N MET A 324 4.40 -13.86 16.45
CA MET A 324 4.54 -14.98 15.50
C MET A 324 5.99 -15.49 15.42
N VAL A 325 6.96 -14.57 15.32
CA VAL A 325 8.39 -14.93 15.32
C VAL A 325 8.78 -15.57 16.65
N PHE A 326 8.40 -14.97 17.77
CA PHE A 326 8.66 -15.51 19.10
C PHE A 326 8.06 -16.91 19.29
N TRP A 327 6.84 -17.13 18.81
CA TRP A 327 6.17 -18.42 18.87
C TRP A 327 6.98 -19.51 18.12
N GLY A 328 7.48 -19.23 16.92
CA GLY A 328 8.36 -20.13 16.17
C GLY A 328 9.69 -20.41 16.87
N LEU A 329 10.34 -19.36 17.39
CA LEU A 329 11.59 -19.48 18.16
C LEU A 329 11.41 -20.29 19.45
N SER A 330 10.28 -20.13 20.14
CA SER A 330 9.98 -20.91 21.34
C SER A 330 9.78 -22.40 21.02
N GLY A 331 9.21 -22.73 19.87
CA GLY A 331 9.12 -24.10 19.35
C GLY A 331 10.50 -24.74 19.15
N ILE A 332 11.43 -23.99 18.55
CA ILE A 332 12.84 -24.41 18.37
C ILE A 332 13.51 -24.62 19.72
N ALA A 333 13.36 -23.70 20.66
CA ALA A 333 13.95 -23.81 21.99
C ALA A 333 13.47 -25.06 22.74
N MET A 334 12.16 -25.36 22.69
CA MET A 334 11.61 -26.58 23.30
C MET A 334 12.09 -27.86 22.59
N TRP A 335 12.13 -27.85 21.26
CA TRP A 335 12.66 -28.95 20.47
C TRP A 335 14.11 -29.27 20.84
N TRP A 336 14.93 -28.24 21.00
CA TRP A 336 16.32 -28.38 21.41
C TRP A 336 16.45 -29.05 22.79
N GLN A 337 15.58 -28.70 23.74
CA GLN A 337 15.60 -29.27 25.09
C GLN A 337 15.25 -30.78 25.13
N LEU A 338 14.46 -31.28 24.18
CA LEU A 338 13.96 -32.65 24.19
C LEU A 338 14.81 -33.57 23.29
N LYS A 339 15.89 -34.12 23.86
CA LYS A 339 16.88 -34.97 23.15
C LYS A 339 16.25 -36.07 22.27
N ARG A 340 15.19 -36.74 22.75
CA ARG A 340 14.55 -37.89 22.06
C ARG A 340 13.84 -37.52 20.75
N ILE A 341 13.32 -36.29 20.65
CA ILE A 341 12.55 -35.85 19.48
C ILE A 341 13.38 -35.01 18.50
N ARG A 342 14.66 -34.80 18.81
CA ARG A 342 15.59 -34.06 17.95
C ARG A 342 15.57 -34.51 16.48
N PRO A 343 15.76 -35.79 16.14
CA PRO A 343 15.82 -36.20 14.73
C PRO A 343 14.52 -35.91 13.97
N TRP A 344 13.37 -36.17 14.57
CA TRP A 344 12.07 -35.90 13.94
C TRP A 344 11.81 -34.42 13.74
N GLY A 345 12.16 -33.59 14.72
CA GLY A 345 12.05 -32.15 14.56
C GLY A 345 13.05 -31.59 13.54
N THR A 346 14.25 -32.17 13.39
CA THR A 346 15.17 -31.82 12.30
C THR A 346 14.51 -32.07 10.95
N VAL A 347 13.94 -33.27 10.76
CA VAL A 347 13.26 -33.63 9.50
C VAL A 347 12.11 -32.65 9.22
N ALA A 348 11.27 -32.38 10.21
CA ALA A 348 10.15 -31.44 10.06
C ALA A 348 10.61 -30.02 9.68
N LEU A 349 11.68 -29.52 10.33
CA LEU A 349 12.24 -28.21 10.06
C LEU A 349 12.86 -28.15 8.65
N CYS A 350 13.61 -29.18 8.25
CA CYS A 350 14.20 -29.27 6.90
C CYS A 350 13.12 -29.30 5.82
N VAL A 351 12.07 -30.10 5.97
CA VAL A 351 10.96 -30.15 5.02
C VAL A 351 10.26 -28.80 4.92
N SER A 352 9.98 -28.15 6.06
CA SER A 352 9.37 -26.83 6.05
C SER A 352 10.22 -25.78 5.35
N LEU A 353 11.52 -25.74 5.67
CA LEU A 353 12.45 -24.77 5.08
C LEU A 353 12.56 -24.98 3.57
N THR A 354 12.67 -26.23 3.11
CA THR A 354 12.70 -26.55 1.68
C THR A 354 11.43 -26.08 0.97
N LEU A 355 10.25 -26.35 1.54
CA LEU A 355 8.98 -25.89 0.96
C LEU A 355 8.87 -24.36 0.92
N ALA A 356 9.30 -23.67 1.98
CA ALA A 356 9.30 -22.21 2.03
C ALA A 356 10.24 -21.61 0.97
N LEU A 357 11.43 -22.18 0.79
CA LEU A 357 12.40 -21.73 -0.23
C LEU A 357 11.89 -21.99 -1.65
N LEU A 358 11.35 -23.19 -1.92
CA LEU A 358 10.80 -23.52 -3.24
C LEU A 358 9.65 -22.58 -3.62
N LEU A 359 8.73 -22.31 -2.69
CA LEU A 359 7.65 -21.36 -2.94
C LEU A 359 8.18 -19.94 -3.12
N GLY A 360 9.14 -19.51 -2.28
CA GLY A 360 9.77 -18.20 -2.38
C GLY A 360 10.44 -17.97 -3.73
N MET A 361 11.18 -18.97 -4.23
CA MET A 361 11.78 -18.91 -5.58
C MET A 361 10.70 -18.84 -6.67
N GLY A 362 9.67 -19.70 -6.60
CA GLY A 362 8.57 -19.67 -7.58
C GLY A 362 7.83 -18.33 -7.60
N MET A 363 7.64 -17.69 -6.45
CA MET A 363 7.04 -16.35 -6.38
C MET A 363 7.97 -15.26 -6.88
N PHE A 364 9.28 -15.34 -6.59
CA PHE A 364 10.26 -14.41 -7.11
C PHE A 364 10.34 -14.46 -8.65
N GLU A 365 10.32 -15.66 -9.23
CA GLU A 365 10.27 -15.83 -10.68
C GLU A 365 8.95 -15.32 -11.29
N ALA A 366 7.81 -15.52 -10.63
CA ALA A 366 6.51 -15.07 -11.14
C ALA A 366 6.33 -13.53 -11.13
N ILE A 367 7.08 -12.83 -10.27
CA ILE A 367 7.01 -11.35 -10.15
C ILE A 367 7.98 -10.65 -11.10
N ARG A 368 9.03 -11.34 -11.54
CA ARG A 368 10.06 -10.80 -12.45
C ARG A 368 9.61 -10.88 -13.91
#